data_AF-A0AAV2DBK5-F1
#
_entry.id   AF-A0AAV2DBK5-F1
#
_cell.length_a   1.000
_cell.length_b   1.000
_cell.length_c   1.000
_cell.angle_alpha   90.00
_cell.angle_beta   90.00
_cell.angle_gamma   90.00
#
_symmetry.space_group_name_H-M   'P 1'
#
loop_
_entity.id
_entity.type
_entity.pdbx_description
1 polymer ?
#
loop_
_entity_poly.entity_id
_entity_poly.type
_entity_poly.pdbx_seq_one_letter_code
_entity_poly.pdbx_strand_id
1 'polypeptide(L)'
;MGEGKNCEAWLCDLIEEANKEKLTKVLITLWFLRKERNNHLFNNPKLEEWEIVGKAQNYLEDYAAQQVQGSPGPLVPRTRARSIWEPPPARVFKLNTDATVLGEEGTDYGMVLRDSGGNFIMGATHRTKV
;
A
#
# COMPACT_ATOMS: atom_id res chain seq x y z
N MET A 1 -30.43 11.35 23.90
CA MET A 1 -29.58 10.43 23.10
C MET A 1 -28.69 11.30 22.24
N GLY A 2 -27.40 11.38 22.52
CA GLY A 2 -26.48 12.18 21.70
C GLY A 2 -26.23 11.47 20.37
N GLU A 3 -26.31 12.18 19.26
CA GLU A 3 -25.84 11.68 17.97
C GLU A 3 -24.38 11.24 18.11
N GLY A 4 -24.11 9.96 17.88
CA GLY A 4 -22.74 9.45 17.88
C GLY A 4 -21.94 10.18 16.81
N LYS A 5 -20.74 10.66 17.15
CA LYS A 5 -19.79 11.20 16.17
C LYS A 5 -19.62 10.18 15.05
N ASN A 6 -19.70 10.64 13.79
CA ASN A 6 -19.43 9.77 12.65
C ASN A 6 -17.94 9.40 12.59
N CYS A 7 -17.60 8.35 11.82
CA CYS A 7 -16.23 7.84 11.74
C CYS A 7 -15.22 8.87 11.22
N GLU A 8 -15.67 9.82 10.40
CA GLU A 8 -14.82 10.89 9.88
C GLU A 8 -14.42 11.87 10.99
N ALA A 9 -15.38 12.37 11.76
CA ALA A 9 -15.14 13.23 12.91
C ALA A 9 -14.26 12.54 13.95
N TRP A 10 -14.53 11.25 14.24
CA TRP A 10 -13.67 10.46 15.13
C TRP A 10 -12.22 10.35 14.64
N LEU A 11 -12.02 10.16 13.33
CA LEU A 11 -10.68 10.07 12.75
C LEU A 11 -9.95 11.41 12.79
N CYS A 12 -10.65 12.52 12.53
CA CYS A 12 -10.10 13.87 12.67
C CYS A 12 -9.64 14.14 14.10
N ASP A 13 -10.50 13.88 15.10
CA ASP A 13 -10.16 14.04 16.51
C ASP A 13 -8.93 13.18 16.87
N LEU A 14 -8.89 11.92 16.40
CA LEU A 14 -7.77 11.03 16.65
C LEU A 14 -6.46 11.56 16.04
N ILE A 15 -6.50 12.16 14.85
CA ILE A 15 -5.33 12.75 14.19
C ILE A 15 -4.82 13.96 14.98
N GLU A 16 -5.72 14.76 15.54
CA GLU A 16 -5.39 15.97 16.30
C GLU A 16 -4.86 15.66 17.71
N GLU A 17 -5.41 14.63 18.37
CA GLU A 17 -5.12 14.32 19.78
C GLU A 17 -4.01 13.27 19.96
N ALA A 18 -3.85 12.34 19.01
CA ALA A 18 -2.92 11.23 19.18
C ALA A 18 -1.48 11.62 18.84
N ASN A 19 -0.53 11.13 19.64
CA ASN A 19 0.87 11.19 19.25
C ASN A 19 1.16 10.33 18.00
N LYS A 20 2.25 10.63 17.32
CA LYS A 20 2.65 9.97 16.07
C LYS A 20 2.65 8.44 16.17
N GLU A 21 3.14 7.88 17.28
CA GLU A 21 3.22 6.43 17.46
C GLU A 21 1.83 5.79 17.55
N LYS A 22 0.94 6.35 18.37
CA LYS A 22 -0.45 5.89 18.51
C LYS A 22 -1.21 6.01 17.20
N LEU A 23 -1.08 7.16 16.53
CA LEU A 23 -1.73 7.39 15.24
C LEU A 23 -1.23 6.38 14.19
N THR A 24 0.08 6.12 14.17
CA THR A 24 0.68 5.12 13.27
C THR A 24 0.12 3.73 13.52
N LYS A 25 0.03 3.29 14.78
CA LYS A 25 -0.56 1.99 15.15
C LYS A 25 -2.01 1.88 14.67
N VAL A 26 -2.83 2.91 14.89
CA VAL A 26 -4.23 2.91 14.44
C VAL A 26 -4.34 2.86 12.92
N LEU A 27 -3.62 3.73 12.20
CA LEU A 27 -3.69 3.78 10.74
C LEU A 27 -3.21 2.48 10.09
N ILE A 28 -2.12 1.89 10.59
CA ILE A 28 -1.62 0.61 10.08
C ILE A 28 -2.61 -0.52 10.37
N THR A 29 -3.23 -0.54 11.56
CA THR A 29 -4.25 -1.52 11.90
C THR A 29 -5.47 -1.42 10.98
N LEU A 30 -5.97 -0.19 10.73
CA LEU A 30 -7.08 0.06 9.80
C LEU A 30 -6.73 -0.38 8.37
N TRP A 31 -5.50 -0.14 7.94
CA TRP A 31 -5.02 -0.58 6.64
C TRP A 31 -4.99 -2.11 6.52
N PHE A 32 -4.49 -2.83 7.53
CA PHE A 32 -4.51 -4.29 7.56
C PHE A 32 -5.92 -4.87 7.59
N LEU A 33 -6.84 -4.28 8.36
CA LEU A 33 -8.25 -4.67 8.35
C LEU A 33 -8.85 -4.54 6.95
N ARG A 34 -8.62 -3.41 6.26
CA ARG A 34 -9.07 -3.22 4.87
C ARG A 34 -8.42 -4.24 3.92
N LYS A 35 -7.11 -4.48 4.07
CA LYS A 35 -6.34 -5.41 3.26
C LYS A 35 -6.87 -6.84 3.39
N GLU A 36 -7.03 -7.34 4.61
CA GLU A 36 -7.48 -8.71 4.86
C GLU A 36 -8.96 -8.88 4.55
N ARG A 37 -9.79 -7.85 4.74
CA ARG A 37 -11.18 -7.87 4.23
C ARG A 37 -11.24 -8.04 2.71
N ASN A 38 -10.39 -7.31 1.98
CA ASN A 38 -10.32 -7.47 0.52
C ASN A 38 -9.74 -8.83 0.14
N ASN A 39 -8.71 -9.31 0.85
CA ASN A 39 -8.13 -10.63 0.64
C ASN A 39 -9.16 -11.75 0.84
N HIS A 40 -9.99 -11.66 1.88
CA HIS A 40 -11.10 -12.57 2.11
C HIS A 40 -12.11 -12.56 0.96
N LEU A 41 -12.50 -11.37 0.49
CA LEU A 41 -13.45 -11.21 -0.60
C LEU A 41 -12.95 -11.82 -1.92
N PHE A 42 -11.65 -11.73 -2.22
CA PHE A 42 -11.10 -12.10 -3.53
C PHE A 42 -10.38 -13.45 -3.56
N ASN A 43 -9.79 -13.91 -2.44
CA ASN A 43 -8.96 -15.11 -2.38
C ASN A 43 -9.53 -16.20 -1.43
N ASN A 44 -10.56 -15.88 -0.64
CA ASN A 44 -11.27 -16.76 0.28
C ASN A 44 -10.51 -17.39 1.50
N PRO A 45 -9.32 -16.91 1.96
CA PRO A 45 -8.90 -17.21 3.32
C PRO A 45 -9.63 -16.27 4.30
N LYS A 46 -10.06 -16.79 5.46
CA LYS A 46 -10.49 -15.97 6.58
C LYS A 46 -9.40 -16.03 7.64
N LEU A 47 -8.96 -14.86 8.09
CA LEU A 47 -8.11 -14.72 9.26
C LEU A 47 -8.97 -14.28 10.44
N GLU A 48 -8.58 -14.72 11.62
CA GLU A 48 -9.15 -14.25 12.88
C GLU A 48 -8.65 -12.84 13.20
N GLU A 49 -9.43 -12.05 13.94
CA GLU A 49 -9.13 -10.63 14.14
C GLU A 49 -7.78 -10.41 14.84
N TRP A 50 -7.41 -11.30 15.76
CA TRP A 50 -6.13 -11.25 16.47
C TRP A 50 -4.94 -11.50 15.55
N GLU A 51 -5.10 -12.32 14.51
CA GLU A 51 -4.05 -12.57 13.51
C GLU A 51 -3.79 -11.32 12.67
N ILE A 52 -4.85 -10.58 12.34
CA ILE A 52 -4.75 -9.31 11.60
C ILE A 52 -4.00 -8.27 12.44
N VAL A 53 -4.31 -8.17 13.74
CA VAL A 53 -3.61 -7.28 14.68
C VAL A 53 -2.15 -7.68 14.83
N GLY A 54 -1.86 -8.98 14.97
CA GLY A 54 -0.48 -9.49 15.05
C GLY A 54 0.33 -9.16 13.78
N LYS A 55 -0.26 -9.33 12.59
CA LYS A 55 0.39 -8.93 11.33
C LYS A 55 0.67 -7.43 11.26
N ALA A 56 -0.25 -6.59 11.75
CA ALA A 56 -0.04 -5.14 11.80
C ALA A 56 1.09 -4.75 12.76
N GLN A 57 1.22 -5.43 13.90
CA GLN A 57 2.30 -5.22 14.87
C GLN A 57 3.65 -5.63 14.28
N ASN A 58 3.77 -6.86 13.75
CA ASN A 58 4.99 -7.36 13.13
C ASN A 58 5.47 -6.42 12.00
N TYR A 59 4.55 -5.93 11.17
CA TYR A 59 4.87 -4.97 10.12
C TYR A 59 5.51 -3.68 10.66
N LEU A 60 5.03 -3.17 11.79
CA LEU A 60 5.60 -1.97 12.42
C LEU A 60 6.98 -2.23 13.01
N GLU A 61 7.18 -3.40 13.61
CA GLU A 61 8.47 -3.82 14.17
C GLU A 61 9.52 -4.00 13.06
N ASP A 62 9.16 -4.69 11.98
CA ASP A 62 10.01 -4.87 10.80
C ASP A 62 10.39 -3.53 10.18
N TYR A 63 9.41 -2.62 10.02
CA TYR A 63 9.66 -1.29 9.49
C TYR A 63 10.63 -0.50 10.38
N ALA A 64 10.43 -0.53 11.71
CA ALA A 64 11.31 0.15 12.64
C ALA A 64 12.74 -0.42 12.58
N ALA A 65 12.90 -1.74 12.52
CA ALA A 65 14.19 -2.40 12.39
C ALA A 65 14.94 -2.01 11.11
N GLN A 66 14.22 -1.88 9.99
CA GLN A 66 14.80 -1.47 8.70
C GLN A 66 15.23 0.00 8.65
N GLN A 67 14.54 0.90 9.37
CA GLN A 67 14.96 2.30 9.47
C GLN A 67 16.29 2.48 10.22
N VAL A 68 16.63 1.57 11.14
CA VAL A 68 17.90 1.62 11.89
C VAL A 68 19.08 1.14 11.03
N GLN A 69 18.83 0.24 10.08
CA GLN A 69 19.88 -0.33 9.21
C GLN A 69 20.15 0.52 7.95
N GLY A 70 19.20 1.34 7.52
CA GLY A 70 19.34 2.24 6.38
C GLY A 70 19.88 3.61 6.78
N SER A 71 21.20 3.78 6.87
CA SER A 71 21.78 5.13 6.75
C SER A 71 21.48 5.62 5.33
N PRO A 72 20.65 6.66 5.12
CA PRO A 72 20.46 7.16 3.79
C PRO A 72 21.77 7.83 3.38
N GLY A 73 22.42 7.30 2.34
CA GLY A 73 23.35 8.10 1.55
C GLY A 73 22.68 9.44 1.20
N PRO A 74 23.46 10.50 0.91
CA PRO A 74 22.95 11.86 0.82
C PRO A 74 21.67 11.91 -0.03
N LEU A 75 20.57 12.28 0.62
CA LEU A 75 19.26 12.42 0.00
C LEU A 75 19.39 13.56 -1.01
N VAL A 76 19.63 13.21 -2.28
CA VAL A 76 19.51 14.16 -3.39
C VAL A 76 18.09 14.71 -3.31
N PRO A 77 17.90 16.04 -3.19
CA PRO A 77 16.57 16.62 -3.16
C PRO A 77 15.88 16.31 -4.49
N ARG A 78 15.04 15.27 -4.52
CA ARG A 78 14.09 15.10 -5.60
C ARG A 78 13.11 16.24 -5.45
N THR A 79 13.26 17.28 -6.26
CA THR A 79 12.15 18.17 -6.61
C THR A 79 11.03 17.26 -7.09
N ARG A 80 10.12 16.89 -6.18
CA ARG A 80 8.90 16.17 -6.53
C ARG A 80 8.05 17.17 -7.30
N ALA A 81 8.31 17.31 -8.60
CA ALA A 81 7.26 17.69 -9.51
C ALA A 81 6.10 16.73 -9.20
N ARG A 82 4.93 17.28 -8.87
CA ARG A 82 3.71 16.48 -8.74
C ARG A 82 3.46 15.90 -10.12
N SER A 83 3.99 14.72 -10.40
CA SER A 83 3.73 13.99 -11.63
C SER A 83 2.31 13.47 -11.52
N ILE A 84 1.35 14.31 -11.89
CA ILE A 84 -0.01 13.86 -12.17
C ILE A 84 0.13 12.85 -13.31
N TRP A 85 -0.55 11.71 -13.19
CA TRP A 85 -0.48 10.70 -14.23
C TRP A 85 -1.07 11.26 -15.52
N GLU A 86 -0.30 11.19 -16.61
CA GLU A 86 -0.74 11.56 -17.95
C GLU A 86 -0.70 10.34 -18.88
N PRO A 87 -1.66 10.24 -19.82
CA PRO A 87 -1.65 9.21 -20.85
C PRO A 87 -0.40 9.36 -21.75
N PRO A 88 0.08 8.26 -22.36
CA PRO A 88 1.22 8.32 -23.28
C PRO A 88 0.90 9.15 -24.54
N PRO A 89 1.92 9.65 -25.25
CA PRO A 89 1.74 10.28 -26.56
C PRO A 89 1.05 9.37 -27.57
N ALA A 90 0.46 9.97 -28.61
CA ALA A 90 -0.17 9.23 -29.70
C ALA A 90 0.79 8.19 -30.30
N ARG A 91 0.24 7.00 -30.63
CA ARG A 91 0.98 5.84 -31.18
C ARG A 91 1.99 5.20 -30.23
N VAL A 92 1.98 5.58 -28.96
CA VAL A 92 2.79 4.96 -27.90
C VAL A 92 1.86 4.25 -26.92
N PHE A 93 2.24 3.05 -26.49
CA PHE A 93 1.60 2.38 -25.38
C PHE A 93 2.41 2.61 -24.09
N LYS A 94 1.71 2.79 -22.97
CA LYS A 94 2.32 2.88 -21.64
C LYS A 94 2.10 1.57 -20.92
N LEU A 95 3.18 0.92 -20.51
CA LEU A 95 3.13 -0.24 -19.63
C LEU A 95 3.46 0.21 -18.21
N ASN A 96 2.45 0.23 -17.35
CA ASN A 96 2.65 0.40 -15.92
C ASN A 96 2.89 -0.99 -15.31
N THR A 97 4.02 -1.16 -14.62
CA THR A 97 4.37 -2.41 -13.94
C THR A 97 4.56 -2.18 -12.44
N ASP A 98 4.12 -3.13 -11.63
CA ASP A 98 4.44 -3.21 -10.21
C ASP A 98 4.97 -4.60 -9.89
N ALA A 99 5.93 -4.71 -8.97
CA ALA A 99 6.62 -5.95 -8.68
C ALA A 99 6.80 -6.15 -7.18
N THR A 100 6.56 -7.38 -6.72
CA THR A 100 6.85 -7.81 -5.35
C THR A 100 7.92 -8.89 -5.37
N VAL A 101 9.06 -8.60 -4.73
CA VAL A 101 10.15 -9.56 -4.54
C VAL A 101 9.88 -10.35 -3.26
N LEU A 102 9.78 -11.68 -3.37
CA LEU A 102 9.45 -12.61 -2.28
C LEU A 102 10.68 -13.41 -1.81
N GLY A 103 11.88 -12.79 -1.85
CA GLY A 103 13.13 -13.46 -1.47
C GLY A 103 13.41 -14.69 -2.34
N GLU A 104 13.71 -15.83 -1.72
CA GLU A 104 13.98 -17.11 -2.39
C GLU A 104 12.74 -17.69 -3.09
N GLU A 105 11.52 -17.26 -2.73
CA GLU A 105 10.28 -17.77 -3.33
C GLU A 105 10.00 -17.21 -4.74
N GLY A 106 10.76 -16.18 -5.14
CA GLY A 106 10.72 -15.60 -6.47
C GLY A 106 10.16 -14.19 -6.52
N THR A 107 9.59 -13.79 -7.66
CA THR A 107 9.09 -12.43 -7.88
C THR A 107 7.77 -12.44 -8.63
N ASP A 108 6.81 -11.69 -8.11
CA ASP A 108 5.52 -11.45 -8.75
C ASP A 108 5.53 -10.09 -9.44
N TYR A 109 5.03 -10.04 -10.66
CA TYR A 109 4.89 -8.82 -11.46
C TYR A 109 3.45 -8.67 -11.91
N GLY A 110 2.88 -7.48 -11.74
CA GLY A 110 1.62 -7.06 -12.36
C GLY A 110 1.90 -6.00 -13.41
N MET A 111 1.20 -6.06 -14.54
CA MET A 111 1.35 -5.10 -15.63
C MET A 111 0.01 -4.67 -16.20
N VAL A 112 -0.08 -3.39 -16.57
CA VAL A 112 -1.24 -2.77 -17.22
C VAL A 112 -0.76 -1.95 -18.42
N LEU A 113 -1.22 -2.31 -19.60
CA LEU A 113 -0.97 -1.59 -20.85
C LEU A 113 -2.12 -0.61 -21.14
N ARG A 114 -1.78 0.63 -21.46
CA ARG A 114 -2.72 1.68 -21.85
C ARG A 114 -2.33 2.34 -23.18
N ASP A 115 -3.34 2.75 -23.95
CA ASP A 115 -3.16 3.56 -25.16
C ASP A 115 -3.00 5.06 -24.85
N SER A 116 -2.90 5.86 -25.90
CA SER A 116 -2.78 7.33 -25.81
C SER A 116 -4.05 8.05 -25.34
N GLY A 117 -5.21 7.39 -25.33
CA GLY A 117 -6.41 7.88 -24.66
C GLY A 117 -6.40 7.58 -23.16
N GLY A 118 -5.40 6.84 -22.67
CA GLY A 118 -5.36 6.32 -21.31
C GLY A 118 -6.26 5.10 -21.10
N ASN A 119 -6.86 4.58 -22.17
CA ASN A 119 -7.75 3.43 -22.11
C ASN A 119 -6.95 2.18 -21.77
N PHE A 120 -7.56 1.31 -20.98
CA PHE A 120 -7.01 -0.02 -20.72
C PHE A 120 -7.02 -0.85 -22.01
N ILE A 121 -5.87 -1.43 -22.36
CA ILE A 121 -5.74 -2.33 -23.50
C ILE A 121 -5.63 -3.78 -23.02
N MET A 122 -4.71 -4.05 -22.11
CA MET A 122 -4.52 -5.37 -21.53
C MET A 122 -3.81 -5.29 -20.18
N GLY A 123 -3.93 -6.35 -19.40
CA GLY A 123 -3.16 -6.53 -18.18
C GLY A 123 -2.69 -7.98 -18.08
N ALA A 124 -1.58 -8.17 -17.38
CA ALA A 124 -1.06 -9.50 -17.12
C ALA A 124 -0.41 -9.54 -15.73
N THR A 125 -0.33 -10.75 -15.18
CA THR A 125 0.43 -11.04 -13.98
C THR A 125 1.38 -12.18 -14.29
N HIS A 126 2.59 -12.13 -13.76
CA HIS A 126 3.57 -13.20 -13.91
C HIS A 126 4.27 -13.45 -12.58
N ARG A 127 4.44 -14.73 -12.26
CA ARG A 127 5.27 -15.18 -11.14
C ARG A 127 6.48 -15.90 -11.69
N THR A 128 7.66 -15.38 -11.40
CA THR A 128 8.91 -16.08 -11.64
C THR A 128 9.26 -16.87 -10.39
N LYS A 129 9.45 -18.19 -10.50
CA LYS A 129 10.05 -19.03 -9.46
C LYS A 129 11.55 -19.06 -9.68
N VAL A 130 12.34 -18.94 -8.61
CA VAL A 130 13.81 -19.12 -8.64
C VAL A 130 14.14 -20.60 -8.56
#